data_AF-A0A9P9YRQ8-F1
#
_entry.id   AF-A0A9P9YRQ8-F1
#
_cell.length_a   1.000
_cell.length_b   1.000
_cell.length_c   1.000
_cell.angle_alpha   90.00
_cell.angle_beta   90.00
_cell.angle_gamma   90.00
#
_symmetry.space_group_name_H-M   'P 1'
#
loop_
_entity.id
_entity.type
_entity.pdbx_description
1 polymer ?
#
loop_
_entity_poly.entity_id
_entity_poly.type
_entity_poly.pdbx_seq_one_letter_code
_entity_poly.pdbx_strand_id
1 'polypeptide(L)'
;MSETLQLRGTLIGHNGWVTQIATNPKDPDTIISASRDKTLIVWKLTRDEDTNYGYPQKRLYGHSHFISDVVLSSDGNYALSGSWDQTLRLWDLAAGKTTRRFEGHTKVG
;
A
#
# COMPACT_ATOMS: atom_id res chain seq x y z
N MET A 1 -4.71 20.12 -28.71
CA MET A 1 -5.39 20.02 -27.40
C MET A 1 -4.29 19.82 -26.36
N SER A 2 -4.23 20.64 -25.30
CA SER A 2 -3.30 20.42 -24.19
C SER A 2 -3.93 19.44 -23.22
N GLU A 3 -3.26 18.33 -22.93
CA GLU A 3 -3.70 17.41 -21.88
C GLU A 3 -3.54 18.07 -20.51
N THR A 4 -4.62 18.11 -19.73
CA THR A 4 -4.62 18.62 -18.35
C THR A 4 -5.06 17.52 -17.39
N LEU A 5 -4.43 17.47 -16.21
CA LEU A 5 -4.82 16.55 -15.15
C LEU A 5 -6.10 17.03 -14.48
N GLN A 6 -7.04 16.11 -14.26
CA GLN A 6 -8.29 16.36 -13.56
C GLN A 6 -8.44 15.39 -12.39
N LEU A 7 -8.98 15.85 -11.27
CA LEU A 7 -9.36 14.99 -10.15
C LEU A 7 -10.52 14.08 -10.60
N ARG A 8 -10.37 12.77 -10.43
CA ARG A 8 -11.35 11.76 -10.88
C ARG A 8 -12.10 11.07 -9.74
N GLY A 9 -11.66 11.22 -8.50
CA GLY A 9 -12.30 10.61 -7.34
C GLY A 9 -11.36 10.45 -6.16
N THR A 10 -11.84 9.75 -5.12
CA THR A 10 -11.06 9.49 -3.90
C THR A 10 -11.09 8.01 -3.52
N LEU A 11 -10.07 7.58 -2.78
CA LEU A 11 -10.01 6.27 -2.12
C LEU A 11 -10.02 6.48 -0.61
N ILE A 12 -11.06 6.00 0.06
CA ILE A 12 -11.29 6.25 1.49
C ILE A 12 -11.15 4.94 2.26
N GLY A 13 -10.34 4.93 3.33
CA GLY A 13 -10.18 3.74 4.18
C GLY A 13 -9.02 3.73 5.18
N HIS A 14 -7.95 4.49 4.94
CA HIS A 14 -6.88 4.65 5.93
C HIS A 14 -7.32 5.55 7.09
N ASN A 15 -6.86 5.24 8.31
CA ASN A 15 -7.12 6.03 9.53
C ASN A 15 -5.89 6.84 9.97
N GLY A 16 -5.07 7.23 9.01
CA GLY A 16 -3.80 7.90 9.23
C GLY A 16 -3.22 8.35 7.89
N TRP A 17 -2.17 9.17 7.94
CA TRP A 17 -1.53 9.70 6.73
C TRP A 17 -1.09 8.57 5.82
N VAL A 18 -1.49 8.64 4.54
CA VAL A 18 -0.92 7.81 3.48
C VAL A 18 0.50 8.30 3.24
N THR A 19 1.49 7.43 3.46
CA THR A 19 2.92 7.78 3.40
C THR A 19 3.53 7.45 2.05
N GLN A 20 3.06 6.39 1.39
CA GLN A 20 3.54 5.94 0.09
C GLN A 20 2.42 5.21 -0.67
N ILE A 21 2.48 5.25 -2.01
CA ILE A 21 1.70 4.39 -2.91
C ILE A 21 2.60 3.58 -3.85
N ALA A 22 2.13 2.41 -4.27
CA ALA A 22 2.75 1.57 -5.30
C ALA A 22 1.68 1.06 -6.28
N THR A 23 1.99 1.08 -7.58
CA THR A 23 1.13 0.55 -8.64
C THR A 23 1.53 -0.87 -9.00
N ASN A 24 0.55 -1.74 -9.29
CA ASN A 24 0.85 -3.08 -9.76
C ASN A 24 1.10 -3.07 -11.28
N PRO A 25 2.32 -3.40 -11.75
CA PRO A 25 2.64 -3.37 -13.18
C PRO A 25 1.92 -4.46 -13.99
N LYS A 26 1.35 -5.48 -13.34
CA LYS A 26 0.61 -6.58 -13.96
C LYS A 26 -0.91 -6.45 -13.86
N ASP A 27 -1.40 -5.66 -12.91
CA ASP A 27 -2.82 -5.39 -12.72
C ASP A 27 -3.04 -3.88 -12.53
N PRO A 28 -3.40 -3.14 -13.60
CA PRO A 28 -3.57 -1.69 -13.55
C PRO A 28 -4.75 -1.24 -12.69
N ASP A 29 -5.59 -2.17 -12.21
CA ASP A 29 -6.68 -1.89 -11.31
C ASP A 29 -6.31 -2.12 -9.85
N THR A 30 -5.10 -2.58 -9.57
CA THR A 30 -4.61 -2.81 -8.22
C THR A 30 -3.54 -1.80 -7.86
N ILE A 31 -3.79 -1.09 -6.77
CA ILE A 31 -2.79 -0.21 -6.14
C ILE A 31 -2.63 -0.57 -4.68
N ILE A 32 -1.48 -0.27 -4.10
CA ILE A 32 -1.20 -0.45 -2.68
C ILE A 32 -0.83 0.89 -2.07
N SER A 33 -1.33 1.17 -0.87
CA SER A 33 -0.91 2.31 -0.08
C SER A 33 -0.39 1.88 1.29
N ALA A 34 0.64 2.56 1.77
CA ALA A 34 1.16 2.46 3.13
C ALA A 34 0.67 3.65 3.97
N SER A 35 0.51 3.46 5.28
CA SER A 35 0.00 4.51 6.16
C SER A 35 0.60 4.50 7.57
N ARG A 36 0.51 5.66 8.22
CA ARG A 36 0.73 5.83 9.67
C ARG A 36 -0.31 5.11 10.53
N ASP A 37 -1.41 4.61 9.97
CA ASP A 37 -2.32 3.71 10.70
C ASP A 37 -1.75 2.30 10.92
N LYS A 38 -0.50 2.06 10.49
CA LYS A 38 0.28 0.82 10.65
C LYS A 38 -0.18 -0.31 9.73
N THR A 39 -1.01 0.00 8.74
CA THR A 39 -1.51 -0.96 7.75
C THR A 39 -1.08 -0.58 6.35
N LEU A 40 -0.99 -1.59 5.48
CA LEU A 40 -1.13 -1.36 4.05
C LEU A 40 -2.57 -1.65 3.62
N ILE A 41 -3.05 -0.96 2.59
CA ILE A 41 -4.30 -1.31 1.92
C ILE A 41 -3.99 -1.68 0.48
N VAL A 42 -4.50 -2.83 0.04
CA VAL A 42 -4.59 -3.23 -1.37
C VAL A 42 -5.97 -2.79 -1.85
N TRP A 43 -6.00 -1.92 -2.85
CA TRP A 43 -7.22 -1.37 -3.41
C TRP A 43 -7.55 -2.04 -4.73
N LYS A 44 -8.84 -2.24 -4.99
CA LYS A 44 -9.34 -2.50 -6.34
C LYS A 44 -9.97 -1.22 -6.86
N LEU A 45 -9.46 -0.73 -7.98
CA LEU A 45 -9.99 0.43 -8.69
C LEU A 45 -11.20 0.02 -9.52
N THR A 46 -12.31 0.72 -9.32
CA THR A 46 -13.52 0.59 -10.15
C THR A 46 -13.60 1.73 -11.16
N ARG A 47 -12.91 2.85 -10.89
CA ARG A 47 -12.97 4.10 -11.67
C ARG A 47 -14.39 4.67 -11.76
N ASP A 48 -15.19 4.40 -10.73
CA ASP A 48 -16.48 5.05 -10.54
C ASP A 48 -16.24 6.49 -10.06
N GLU A 49 -16.63 7.46 -10.88
CA GLU A 49 -16.46 8.90 -10.59
C GLU A 49 -17.62 9.46 -9.75
N ASP A 50 -18.75 8.76 -9.66
CA ASP A 50 -19.92 9.18 -8.90
C ASP A 50 -19.83 8.75 -7.42
N THR A 51 -18.97 7.77 -7.11
CA THR A 51 -18.76 7.27 -5.75
C THR A 51 -17.27 7.28 -5.34
N ASN A 52 -16.79 6.23 -4.67
CA ASN A 52 -15.36 6.07 -4.43
C ASN A 52 -14.71 5.47 -5.69
N TYR A 53 -13.52 5.96 -6.05
CA TYR A 53 -12.80 5.54 -7.26
C TYR A 53 -12.35 4.06 -7.23
N GLY A 54 -12.55 3.42 -6.09
CA GLY A 54 -12.24 2.03 -5.78
C GLY A 54 -12.58 1.73 -4.33
N TYR A 55 -12.28 0.51 -3.90
CA TYR A 55 -12.55 0.05 -2.54
C TYR A 55 -11.34 -0.71 -1.95
N PRO A 56 -11.20 -0.75 -0.62
CA PRO A 56 -10.16 -1.54 0.02
C PRO A 56 -10.47 -3.02 -0.17
N GLN A 57 -9.73 -3.70 -1.04
CA GLN A 57 -9.90 -5.13 -1.28
C GLN A 57 -9.30 -5.96 -0.14
N LYS A 58 -8.13 -5.56 0.38
CA LYS A 58 -7.46 -6.20 1.52
C LYS A 58 -6.76 -5.17 2.39
N ARG A 59 -6.65 -5.46 3.68
CA ARG A 59 -5.82 -4.70 4.64
C ARG A 59 -4.76 -5.61 5.22
N LEU A 60 -3.51 -5.18 5.14
CA LEU A 60 -2.35 -5.95 5.61
C LEU A 60 -1.92 -5.43 6.97
N TYR A 61 -2.15 -6.25 7.99
CA TYR A 61 -1.80 -5.97 9.38
C TYR A 61 -0.51 -6.67 9.77
N GLY A 62 0.29 -6.02 10.62
CA GLY A 62 1.43 -6.69 11.24
C GLY A 62 2.53 -5.74 11.71
N HIS A 63 2.72 -4.61 11.06
CA HIS A 63 3.64 -3.59 11.58
C HIS A 63 3.11 -3.01 12.90
N SER A 64 4.00 -2.82 13.87
CA SER A 64 3.64 -2.27 15.18
C SER A 64 3.78 -0.75 15.26
N HIS A 65 4.38 -0.13 14.23
CA HIS A 65 4.52 1.31 14.08
C HIS A 65 4.24 1.75 12.64
N PHE A 66 4.22 3.07 12.42
CA PHE A 66 3.98 3.74 11.14
C PHE A 66 4.78 3.11 10.00
N ILE A 67 4.09 2.81 8.90
CA ILE A 67 4.73 2.36 7.68
C ILE A 67 5.23 3.59 6.95
N SER A 68 6.52 3.65 6.67
CA SER A 68 7.15 4.78 5.98
C SER A 68 7.16 4.62 4.47
N ASP A 69 7.17 3.39 3.97
CA ASP A 69 7.36 3.11 2.54
C ASP A 69 6.77 1.76 2.13
N VAL A 70 6.42 1.61 0.85
CA VAL A 70 6.00 0.36 0.20
C VAL A 70 6.41 0.33 -1.28
N VAL A 71 6.91 -0.82 -1.71
CA VAL A 71 7.16 -1.15 -3.13
C VAL A 71 6.53 -2.47 -3.52
N LEU A 72 6.29 -2.66 -4.82
CA LEU A 72 5.80 -3.91 -5.41
C LEU A 72 6.93 -4.62 -6.17
N SER A 73 6.94 -5.95 -6.10
CA SER A 73 7.77 -6.76 -6.98
C SER A 73 7.32 -6.61 -8.43
N SER A 74 8.24 -6.83 -9.37
CA SER A 74 7.97 -6.69 -10.82
C SER A 74 6.93 -7.69 -11.34
N ASP A 75 6.75 -8.82 -10.66
CA ASP A 75 5.70 -9.80 -10.94
C ASP A 75 4.34 -9.43 -10.32
N GLY A 76 4.28 -8.38 -9.49
CA GLY A 76 3.06 -7.91 -8.85
C GLY A 76 2.51 -8.81 -7.75
N ASN A 77 3.21 -9.88 -7.37
CA ASN A 77 2.74 -10.87 -6.39
C ASN A 77 3.09 -10.49 -4.95
N TYR A 78 4.14 -9.69 -4.76
CA TYR A 78 4.66 -9.34 -3.45
C TYR A 78 4.74 -7.83 -3.24
N ALA A 79 4.44 -7.40 -2.02
CA ALA A 79 4.79 -6.07 -1.54
C ALA A 79 5.92 -6.16 -0.52
N LEU A 80 6.82 -5.18 -0.51
CA LEU A 80 7.82 -4.97 0.54
C LEU A 80 7.54 -3.64 1.20
N SER A 81 7.37 -3.63 2.52
CA SER A 81 7.12 -2.41 3.29
C SER A 81 8.17 -2.18 4.36
N GLY A 82 8.48 -0.91 4.61
CA GLY A 82 9.35 -0.47 5.70
C GLY A 82 8.58 0.30 6.77
N SER A 83 8.92 0.07 8.03
CA SER A 83 8.25 0.68 9.17
C SER A 83 9.22 1.19 10.22
N TRP A 84 8.73 2.16 10.97
CA TRP A 84 9.35 2.70 12.18
C TRP A 84 9.42 1.67 13.33
N ASP A 85 8.82 0.49 13.17
CA ASP A 85 9.05 -0.66 14.05
C ASP A 85 10.41 -1.34 13.84
N GLN A 86 11.27 -0.73 13.01
CA GLN A 86 12.63 -1.16 12.70
C GLN A 86 12.69 -2.45 11.88
N THR A 87 11.60 -2.76 11.17
CA THR A 87 11.51 -3.97 10.34
C THR A 87 11.07 -3.65 8.94
N LEU A 88 11.48 -4.51 8.00
CA LEU A 88 10.83 -4.64 6.71
C LEU A 88 9.93 -5.88 6.73
N ARG A 89 8.85 -5.88 5.95
CA ARG A 89 7.98 -7.04 5.77
C ARG A 89 7.72 -7.33 4.30
N LEU A 90 7.91 -8.58 3.90
CA LEU A 90 7.48 -9.10 2.61
C LEU A 90 6.08 -9.70 2.76
N TRP A 91 5.17 -9.28 1.89
CA TRP A 91 3.78 -9.69 1.89
C TRP A 91 3.47 -10.45 0.61
N ASP A 92 2.83 -11.61 0.73
CA ASP A 92 2.19 -12.28 -0.41
C ASP A 92 0.79 -11.68 -0.57
N LEU A 93 0.53 -11.07 -1.72
CA LEU A 93 -0.72 -10.34 -1.98
C LEU A 93 -1.89 -11.25 -2.31
N ALA A 94 -1.62 -12.44 -2.86
CA ALA A 94 -2.65 -13.45 -3.10
C ALA A 94 -3.15 -14.01 -1.76
N ALA A 95 -2.22 -14.39 -0.88
CA ALA A 95 -2.53 -14.93 0.43
C ALA A 95 -2.94 -13.86 1.47
N GLY A 96 -2.56 -12.59 1.26
CA GLY A 96 -2.86 -11.48 2.17
C GLY A 96 -2.12 -11.55 3.51
N LYS A 97 -0.92 -12.16 3.54
CA LYS A 97 -0.16 -12.40 4.78
C LYS A 97 1.31 -12.05 4.62
N THR A 98 1.96 -11.71 5.74
CA THR A 98 3.43 -11.58 5.78
C THR A 98 4.06 -12.94 5.53
N THR A 99 4.97 -13.04 4.57
CA THR A 99 5.77 -14.26 4.32
C THR A 99 7.13 -14.18 4.99
N ARG A 100 7.70 -12.98 5.14
CA ARG A 100 8.98 -12.75 5.81
C ARG A 100 9.00 -11.43 6.56
N ARG A 101 9.70 -11.41 7.69
CA ARG A 101 10.06 -10.22 8.46
C ARG A 101 11.58 -10.09 8.42
N PHE A 102 12.08 -8.91 8.08
CA PHE A 102 13.50 -8.60 8.08
C PHE A 102 13.79 -7.67 9.25
N GLU A 103 14.73 -8.08 10.08
CA GLU A 103 15.15 -7.40 11.29
C GLU A 103 16.61 -6.95 11.14
N GLY A 104 17.09 -6.11 12.06
CA GLY A 104 18.49 -5.69 12.10
C GLY A 104 18.70 -4.19 11.91
N HIS A 105 17.70 -3.45 11.43
CA HIS A 105 17.72 -2.00 11.60
C HIS A 105 17.60 -1.68 13.09
N THR A 106 18.44 -0.78 13.57
CA THR A 106 18.35 -0.24 14.92
C THR A 106 18.08 1.25 14.83
N LYS A 107 17.21 1.75 15.70
CA LYS A 107 17.08 3.19 15.88
C LYS A 107 18.35 3.66 16.59
N VAL A 108 19.27 4.28 15.85
CA VAL A 108 20.40 4.97 16.45
C VAL A 108 19.87 6.27 17.09
N GLY A 109 20.17 6.44 18.38
CA GLY A 109 19.75 7.60 19.17
C GLY A 109 20.57 8.84 18.90
#